data_AF-A0A9X9MF00-F1
#
_entry.id   AF-A0A9X9MF00-F1
#
_cell.length_a   1.000
_cell.length_b   1.000
_cell.length_c   1.000
_cell.angle_alpha   90.00
_cell.angle_beta   90.00
_cell.angle_gamma   90.00
#
_symmetry.space_group_name_H-M   'P 1'
#
loop_
_entity.id
_entity.type
_entity.pdbx_description
1 polymer ?
#
loop_
_entity_poly.entity_id
_entity_poly.type
_entity_poly.pdbx_seq_one_letter_code
_entity_poly.pdbx_strand_id
1 'polypeptide(L)'
;MNAHALLTSQGWRGTGNSLHPTSNAIGLTKPILVAHKTDTLGIGNKHRTSDLWWMNAFDKTLKGLDTSVEGLVVQTITDGGLDAAKKSNGKWVLESSDLYANFVKGESLEGSIEAAQIKSSRKGEKRKRKDAELESKADRRARKAARRLKREQTKMRKDKKKFSLNASQDSDTTISKKHKDTKDKRKAKKAAALKSHE
;
A
#
# COMPACT_ATOMS: atom_id res chain seq x y z
N MET A 1 -36.91 -0.60 -14.12
CA MET A 1 -36.97 -2.09 -14.11
C MET A 1 -36.06 -2.62 -13.01
N ASN A 2 -36.47 -3.63 -12.25
CA ASN A 2 -35.62 -4.20 -11.19
C ASN A 2 -34.96 -5.50 -11.69
N ALA A 3 -33.80 -5.35 -12.34
CA ALA A 3 -33.11 -6.45 -13.04
C ALA A 3 -32.69 -7.57 -12.09
N HIS A 4 -32.29 -7.23 -10.86
CA HIS A 4 -31.90 -8.22 -9.85
C HIS A 4 -33.07 -9.15 -9.50
N ALA A 5 -34.28 -8.61 -9.29
CA ALA A 5 -35.46 -9.41 -8.97
C ALA A 5 -35.84 -10.37 -10.10
N LEU A 6 -35.74 -9.92 -11.36
CA LEU A 6 -36.00 -10.75 -12.54
C LEU A 6 -34.98 -11.89 -12.65
N LEU A 7 -33.68 -11.59 -12.54
CA LEU A 7 -32.64 -12.61 -12.62
C LEU A 7 -32.76 -13.64 -11.49
N THR A 8 -33.04 -13.19 -10.26
CA THR A 8 -33.28 -14.11 -9.14
C THR A 8 -34.52 -14.97 -9.38
N SER A 9 -35.60 -14.42 -9.95
CA SER A 9 -36.79 -15.22 -10.31
C SER A 9 -36.51 -16.27 -11.40
N GLN A 10 -35.49 -16.03 -12.23
CA GLN A 10 -35.02 -16.95 -13.27
C GLN A 10 -33.97 -17.96 -12.76
N GLY A 11 -33.72 -18.01 -11.44
CA GLY A 11 -32.78 -18.96 -10.85
C GLY A 11 -31.33 -18.48 -10.78
N TRP A 12 -31.06 -17.20 -11.05
CA TRP A 12 -29.73 -16.65 -10.80
C TRP A 12 -29.45 -16.60 -9.29
N ARG A 13 -28.27 -17.10 -8.92
CA ARG A 13 -27.83 -17.28 -7.52
C ARG A 13 -27.43 -15.98 -6.82
N GLY A 14 -27.51 -14.84 -7.49
CA GLY A 14 -27.22 -13.53 -6.93
C GLY A 14 -25.78 -13.05 -7.11
N THR A 15 -25.47 -11.90 -6.54
CA THR A 15 -24.19 -11.20 -6.70
C THR A 15 -22.99 -12.05 -6.30
N GLY A 16 -21.94 -12.04 -7.12
CA GLY A 16 -20.73 -12.86 -6.90
C GLY A 16 -20.80 -14.24 -7.57
N ASN A 17 -21.95 -14.62 -8.10
CA ASN A 17 -22.09 -15.78 -8.97
C ASN A 17 -22.20 -15.35 -10.43
N SER A 18 -21.65 -16.16 -11.32
CA SER A 18 -21.82 -15.95 -12.75
C SER A 18 -23.28 -16.18 -13.16
N LEU A 19 -23.65 -15.76 -14.37
CA LEU A 19 -24.97 -16.05 -14.91
C LEU A 19 -25.17 -17.54 -15.28
N HIS A 20 -24.12 -18.35 -15.17
CA HIS A 20 -24.19 -19.77 -15.50
C HIS A 20 -24.92 -20.55 -14.39
N PRO A 21 -25.82 -21.49 -14.74
CA PRO A 21 -26.72 -22.14 -13.79
C PRO A 21 -26.01 -23.00 -12.73
N THR A 22 -24.88 -23.62 -13.08
CA THR A 22 -24.26 -24.69 -12.28
C THR A 22 -22.83 -24.40 -11.81
N SER A 23 -22.12 -23.47 -12.44
CA SER A 23 -20.68 -23.29 -12.19
C SER A 23 -20.25 -21.87 -12.44
N ASN A 24 -19.45 -21.32 -11.52
CA ASN A 24 -18.86 -19.99 -11.64
C ASN A 24 -17.56 -19.98 -12.46
N ALA A 25 -17.06 -21.13 -12.89
CA ALA A 25 -15.81 -21.20 -13.67
C ALA A 25 -16.00 -20.77 -15.13
N ILE A 26 -17.21 -20.89 -15.67
CA ILE A 26 -17.50 -20.66 -17.09
C ILE A 26 -17.80 -19.18 -17.37
N GLY A 27 -18.41 -18.49 -16.40
CA GLY A 27 -18.88 -17.12 -16.58
C GLY A 27 -18.21 -16.11 -15.65
N LEU A 28 -18.29 -14.84 -16.03
CA LEU A 28 -17.77 -13.74 -15.23
C LEU A 28 -18.68 -13.49 -14.02
N THR A 29 -18.08 -13.45 -12.84
CA THR A 29 -18.75 -13.08 -11.58
C THR A 29 -18.73 -11.57 -11.33
N LYS A 30 -17.77 -10.87 -11.95
CA LYS A 30 -17.57 -9.43 -11.84
C LYS A 30 -17.69 -8.79 -13.24
N PRO A 31 -18.28 -7.59 -13.34
CA PRO A 31 -18.34 -6.88 -14.60
C PRO A 31 -16.92 -6.55 -15.08
N ILE A 32 -16.72 -6.58 -16.40
CA ILE A 32 -15.45 -6.15 -16.99
C ILE A 32 -15.37 -4.64 -16.90
N LEU A 33 -14.26 -4.14 -16.38
CA LEU A 33 -13.95 -2.72 -16.43
C LEU A 33 -13.36 -2.41 -17.81
N VAL A 34 -14.06 -1.58 -18.57
CA VAL A 34 -13.60 -1.11 -19.88
C VAL A 34 -13.13 0.33 -19.71
N ALA A 35 -11.91 0.60 -20.16
CA ALA A 35 -11.43 1.97 -20.25
C ALA A 35 -12.13 2.66 -21.44
N HIS A 36 -12.92 3.69 -21.16
CA HIS A 36 -13.55 4.49 -22.20
C HIS A 36 -12.60 5.58 -22.69
N LYS A 37 -12.54 5.78 -24.00
CA LYS A 37 -11.76 6.85 -24.62
C LYS A 37 -12.63 8.10 -24.69
N THR A 38 -12.29 9.12 -23.90
CA THR A 38 -12.96 10.43 -23.92
C THR A 38 -12.29 11.41 -24.88
N ASP A 39 -11.06 11.10 -25.32
CA ASP A 39 -10.21 12.07 -26.00
C ASP A 39 -10.19 11.86 -27.51
N THR A 40 -9.81 12.90 -28.26
CA THR A 40 -9.65 12.87 -29.73
C THR A 40 -8.33 12.26 -30.20
N LEU A 41 -7.43 11.89 -29.27
CA LEU A 41 -6.11 11.33 -29.58
C LEU A 41 -6.17 9.97 -30.30
N GLY A 42 -5.09 9.56 -30.96
CA GLY A 42 -5.00 8.22 -31.56
C GLY A 42 -5.04 7.09 -30.52
N ILE A 43 -5.51 5.90 -30.93
CA ILE A 43 -5.43 4.69 -30.09
C ILE A 43 -3.94 4.40 -29.80
N GLY A 44 -3.60 4.17 -28.54
CA GLY A 44 -2.21 3.94 -28.13
C GLY A 44 -1.43 5.20 -27.75
N ASN A 45 -1.97 6.41 -27.98
CA ASN A 45 -1.39 7.65 -27.46
C ASN A 45 -1.75 7.85 -25.98
N LYS A 46 -1.20 6.98 -25.13
CA LYS A 46 -1.20 7.18 -23.68
C LYS A 46 -0.05 8.11 -23.32
N HIS A 47 -0.16 8.81 -22.18
CA HIS A 47 0.88 9.70 -21.66
C HIS A 47 2.26 9.04 -21.78
N ARG A 48 3.11 9.56 -22.69
CA ARG A 48 4.49 9.10 -22.87
C ARG A 48 5.30 9.63 -21.69
N THR A 49 5.18 9.01 -20.52
CA THR A 49 6.18 9.19 -19.46
C THR A 49 7.42 8.38 -19.83
N SER A 50 8.12 8.80 -20.88
CA SER A 50 9.56 8.54 -20.98
C SER A 50 10.33 9.35 -19.93
N ASP A 51 9.63 10.11 -19.09
CA ASP A 51 10.06 10.64 -17.81
C ASP A 51 10.45 9.49 -16.88
N LEU A 52 11.62 8.97 -17.19
CA LEU A 52 12.43 8.19 -16.31
C LEU A 52 12.52 8.99 -15.01
N TRP A 53 11.93 8.45 -13.94
CA TRP A 53 11.87 9.10 -12.63
C TRP A 53 13.26 9.55 -12.14
N TRP A 54 14.34 8.89 -12.60
CA TRP A 54 15.72 9.25 -12.34
C TRP A 54 16.22 10.46 -13.14
N MET A 55 15.76 10.71 -14.37
CA MET A 55 16.05 11.94 -15.13
C MET A 55 15.47 13.16 -14.42
N ASN A 56 14.20 13.06 -14.02
CA ASN A 56 13.53 14.14 -13.30
C ASN A 56 14.12 14.35 -11.90
N ALA A 57 14.58 13.28 -11.24
CA ALA A 57 15.29 13.40 -9.97
C ALA A 57 16.68 14.07 -10.15
N PHE A 58 17.40 13.70 -11.21
CA PHE A 58 18.72 14.25 -11.53
C PHE A 58 18.64 15.74 -11.93
N ASP A 59 17.72 16.12 -12.80
CA ASP A 59 17.50 17.52 -13.20
C ASP A 59 17.13 18.42 -12.00
N LYS A 60 16.33 17.90 -11.06
CA LYS A 60 16.04 18.60 -9.79
C LYS A 60 17.29 18.80 -8.94
N THR A 61 18.24 17.86 -8.94
CA THR A 61 19.51 18.06 -8.22
C THR A 61 20.37 19.13 -8.87
N LEU A 62 20.42 19.20 -10.21
CA LEU A 62 21.17 20.24 -10.92
C LEU A 62 20.61 21.64 -10.68
N LYS A 63 19.28 21.78 -10.68
CA LYS A 63 18.60 23.05 -10.38
C LYS A 63 18.83 23.55 -8.94
N GLY A 64 19.21 22.66 -8.03
CA GLY A 64 19.53 22.98 -6.65
C GLY A 64 21.01 23.33 -6.41
N LEU A 65 21.85 23.37 -7.45
CA LEU A 65 23.24 23.76 -7.33
C LEU A 65 23.35 25.28 -7.34
N ASP A 66 23.68 25.86 -6.20
CA ASP A 66 24.03 27.27 -6.10
C ASP A 66 25.53 27.42 -6.35
N THR A 67 25.87 28.17 -7.40
CA THR A 67 27.25 28.48 -7.82
C THR A 67 27.54 29.98 -7.71
N SER A 68 26.77 30.72 -6.90
CA SER A 68 26.94 32.16 -6.70
C SER A 68 28.30 32.55 -6.11
N VAL A 69 29.00 31.62 -5.45
CA VAL A 69 30.34 31.82 -4.91
C VAL A 69 31.36 31.04 -5.74
N GLU A 70 32.32 31.75 -6.34
CA GLU A 70 33.40 31.13 -7.10
C GLU A 70 34.18 30.14 -6.22
N GLY A 71 34.20 28.88 -6.63
CA GLY A 71 34.89 27.80 -5.92
C GLY A 71 34.09 27.06 -4.85
N LEU A 72 32.83 27.43 -4.56
CA LEU A 72 31.99 26.76 -3.56
C LEU A 72 30.64 26.38 -4.17
N VAL A 73 30.47 25.08 -4.46
CA VAL A 73 29.20 24.52 -4.96
C VAL A 73 28.38 24.07 -3.76
N VAL A 74 27.28 24.77 -3.47
CA VAL A 74 26.36 24.42 -2.38
C VAL A 74 25.09 23.81 -2.96
N GLN A 75 24.79 22.56 -2.57
CA GLN A 75 23.52 21.94 -2.91
C GLN A 75 22.44 22.45 -1.94
N THR A 76 21.53 23.27 -2.44
CA THR A 76 20.43 23.87 -1.66
C THR A 76 19.25 22.91 -1.47
N ILE A 77 19.05 22.00 -2.42
CA ILE A 77 17.96 21.02 -2.39
C ILE A 77 18.48 19.68 -1.86
N THR A 78 18.21 19.40 -0.58
CA THR A 78 18.61 18.14 0.11
C THR A 78 17.50 17.09 0.20
N ASP A 79 16.30 17.40 -0.29
CA ASP A 79 15.10 16.54 -0.21
C ASP A 79 14.66 16.01 -1.60
N GLY A 80 15.60 15.88 -2.54
CA GLY A 80 15.32 15.36 -3.89
C GLY A 80 15.10 13.84 -3.94
N GLY A 81 14.53 13.34 -5.04
CA GLY A 81 14.32 11.91 -5.27
C GLY A 81 15.61 11.07 -5.24
N LEU A 82 16.75 11.67 -5.62
CA LEU A 82 18.07 11.05 -5.52
C LEU A 82 18.57 10.98 -4.07
N ASP A 83 18.28 12.00 -3.25
CA ASP A 83 18.64 12.00 -1.83
C ASP A 83 17.77 11.03 -1.04
N ALA A 84 16.50 10.82 -1.44
CA ALA A 84 15.68 9.73 -0.91
C ALA A 84 16.30 8.35 -1.18
N ALA A 85 16.92 8.14 -2.35
CA ALA A 85 17.67 6.92 -2.65
C ALA A 85 18.91 6.76 -1.75
N LYS A 86 19.69 7.83 -1.55
CA LYS A 86 20.88 7.83 -0.68
C LYS A 86 20.54 7.66 0.80
N LYS A 87 19.55 8.40 1.30
CA LYS A 87 19.13 8.45 2.72
C LYS A 87 18.39 7.17 3.16
N SER A 88 17.80 6.43 2.21
CA SER A 88 17.11 5.18 2.49
C SER A 88 17.94 3.90 2.26
N ASN A 89 19.25 4.01 1.99
CA ASN A 89 20.07 2.87 1.52
C ASN A 89 19.40 2.13 0.34
N GLY A 90 18.75 2.89 -0.55
CA GLY A 90 18.00 2.35 -1.67
C GLY A 90 16.75 1.54 -1.30
N LYS A 91 16.36 1.40 -0.02
CA LYS A 91 15.26 0.49 0.35
C LYS A 91 13.93 0.82 -0.34
N TRP A 92 13.59 2.10 -0.50
CA TRP A 92 12.33 2.50 -1.15
C TRP A 92 12.41 2.57 -2.68
N VAL A 93 13.62 2.80 -3.20
CA VAL A 93 13.90 2.85 -4.64
C VAL A 93 14.01 1.43 -5.22
N LEU A 94 14.72 0.53 -4.55
CA LEU A 94 14.85 -0.88 -4.94
C LEU A 94 13.56 -1.68 -4.72
N GLU A 95 12.73 -1.35 -3.72
CA GLU A 95 11.46 -2.06 -3.47
C GLU A 95 10.36 -1.69 -4.48
N SER A 96 10.51 -0.57 -5.21
CA SER A 96 9.61 -0.15 -6.29
C SER A 96 10.10 -0.52 -7.69
N SER A 97 11.37 -0.92 -7.83
CA SER A 97 11.97 -1.31 -9.11
C SER A 97 12.63 -2.69 -8.98
N ASP A 98 11.89 -3.74 -9.34
CA ASP A 98 12.37 -5.13 -9.42
C ASP A 98 13.66 -5.30 -10.24
N LEU A 99 14.01 -4.32 -11.08
CA LEU A 99 15.22 -4.31 -11.88
C LEU A 99 16.50 -4.23 -11.04
N TYR A 100 16.50 -3.54 -9.89
CA TYR A 100 17.72 -3.33 -9.09
C TYR A 100 17.94 -4.37 -7.98
N ALA A 101 16.96 -5.25 -7.73
CA ALA A 101 17.07 -6.30 -6.72
C ALA A 101 18.08 -7.41 -7.09
N ASN A 102 18.37 -7.59 -8.38
CA ASN A 102 19.24 -8.65 -8.89
C ASN A 102 20.72 -8.23 -9.05
N PHE A 103 21.05 -6.95 -8.86
CA PHE A 103 22.44 -6.50 -8.97
C PHE A 103 23.17 -6.64 -7.64
N VAL A 104 24.19 -7.52 -7.62
CA VAL A 104 25.16 -7.60 -6.54
C VAL A 104 26.18 -6.47 -6.74
N LYS A 105 26.48 -5.72 -5.68
CA LYS A 105 27.55 -4.72 -5.71
C LYS A 105 28.88 -5.45 -5.96
N GLY A 106 29.47 -5.25 -7.14
CA GLY A 106 30.81 -5.74 -7.47
C GLY A 106 31.88 -5.10 -6.58
N GLU A 107 33.02 -5.78 -6.49
CA GLU A 107 34.21 -5.27 -5.81
C GLU A 107 34.72 -4.01 -6.54
N SER A 108 35.08 -2.97 -5.80
CA SER A 108 35.58 -1.73 -6.38
C SER A 108 37.07 -1.89 -6.71
N LEU A 109 37.44 -1.65 -7.97
CA LEU A 109 38.84 -1.59 -8.38
C LEU A 109 39.51 -0.38 -7.70
N GLU A 110 40.57 -0.64 -6.94
CA GLU A 110 41.37 0.41 -6.30
C GLU A 110 42.12 1.18 -7.39
N GLY A 111 41.90 2.50 -7.45
CA GLY A 111 42.52 3.35 -8.45
C GLY A 111 44.03 3.48 -8.21
N SER A 112 44.80 3.51 -9.29
CA SER A 112 46.28 3.61 -9.25
C SER A 112 46.82 4.99 -8.88
N ILE A 113 45.97 5.90 -8.37
CA ILE A 113 46.38 7.22 -7.90
C ILE A 113 46.72 7.06 -6.42
N GLU A 114 48.01 7.14 -6.11
CA GLU A 114 48.50 7.06 -4.74
C GLU A 114 47.75 8.07 -3.86
N ALA A 115 47.16 7.58 -2.77
CA ALA A 115 46.47 8.36 -1.74
C ALA A 115 47.46 9.20 -0.89
N ALA A 116 48.44 9.84 -1.53
CA ALA A 116 49.26 10.86 -0.92
C ALA A 116 48.39 12.12 -0.76
N GLN A 117 48.20 12.54 0.50
CA GLN A 117 47.59 13.82 0.91
C GLN A 117 46.05 13.86 1.09
N ILE A 118 45.43 12.86 1.75
CA ILE A 118 44.26 13.13 2.62
C ILE A 118 44.45 12.44 3.97
N LYS A 119 45.49 12.85 4.69
CA LYS A 119 45.64 12.63 6.13
C LYS A 119 45.52 13.96 6.86
N SER A 120 44.31 14.55 6.86
CA SER A 120 43.94 15.50 7.90
C SER A 120 42.42 15.46 8.14
N SER A 121 42.07 15.18 9.40
CA SER A 121 40.75 15.38 10.02
C SER A 121 39.63 14.34 9.84
N ARG A 122 39.91 13.03 9.87
CA ARG A 122 38.95 12.08 10.47
C ARG A 122 39.67 11.10 11.40
N LYS A 123 40.18 11.64 12.51
CA LYS A 123 40.34 10.87 13.74
C LYS A 123 38.97 10.28 14.04
N GLY A 124 38.82 8.98 13.79
CA GLY A 124 37.68 8.18 14.22
C GLY A 124 37.67 8.16 15.74
N GLU A 125 37.17 9.24 16.32
CA GLU A 125 36.78 9.32 17.72
C GLU A 125 35.80 8.18 17.93
N LYS A 126 36.22 7.18 18.70
CA LYS A 126 35.35 6.20 19.35
C LYS A 126 34.33 6.98 20.17
N ARG A 127 33.27 7.47 19.52
CA ARG A 127 32.07 7.94 20.21
C ARG A 127 31.38 6.70 20.73
N LYS A 128 31.75 6.40 21.98
CA LYS A 128 31.04 5.58 22.95
C LYS A 128 29.56 5.55 22.58
N ARG A 129 29.08 4.38 22.14
CA ARG A 129 27.72 4.00 22.49
C ARG A 129 27.74 3.92 24.02
N LYS A 130 27.25 4.97 24.66
CA LYS A 130 26.79 4.85 26.04
C LYS A 130 25.77 3.71 26.05
N ASP A 131 26.03 2.78 26.95
CA ASP A 131 25.13 1.74 27.44
C ASP A 131 24.86 0.58 26.46
N ALA A 132 25.92 -0.17 26.16
CA ALA A 132 25.80 -1.60 25.98
C ALA A 132 26.66 -2.27 27.06
N GLU A 133 26.12 -2.27 28.26
CA GLU A 133 26.49 -3.21 29.31
C GLU A 133 26.60 -4.61 28.67
N LEU A 134 27.61 -5.38 29.07
CA LEU A 134 27.93 -6.70 28.54
C LEU A 134 26.76 -7.67 28.84
N GLU A 135 25.68 -7.59 28.07
CA GLU A 135 24.53 -8.48 28.17
C GLU A 135 25.02 -9.91 27.93
N SER A 136 24.84 -10.77 28.93
CA SER A 136 25.11 -12.20 28.83
C SER A 136 24.35 -12.79 27.64
N LYS A 137 24.86 -13.87 27.03
CA LYS A 137 24.15 -14.59 25.96
C LYS A 137 22.71 -14.97 26.35
N ALA A 138 22.42 -15.06 27.64
CA ALA A 138 21.07 -15.26 28.19
C ALA A 138 20.15 -14.04 27.95
N ASP A 139 20.59 -12.81 28.20
CA ASP A 139 19.79 -11.60 27.99
C ASP A 139 19.49 -11.35 26.52
N ARG A 140 20.46 -11.62 25.63
CA ARG A 140 20.24 -11.53 24.18
C ARG A 140 19.15 -12.51 23.72
N ARG A 141 19.07 -13.70 24.33
CA ARG A 141 18.03 -14.70 24.03
C ARG A 141 16.68 -14.29 24.62
N ALA A 142 16.65 -13.80 25.85
CA ALA A 142 15.45 -13.27 26.50
C ALA A 142 14.83 -12.10 25.71
N ARG A 143 15.66 -11.15 25.26
CA ARG A 143 15.23 -10.02 24.40
C ARG A 143 14.65 -10.47 23.07
N LYS A 144 15.24 -11.52 22.46
CA LYS A 144 14.74 -12.08 21.19
C LYS A 144 13.42 -12.84 21.39
N ALA A 145 13.25 -13.54 22.50
CA ALA A 145 11.99 -14.21 22.87
C ALA A 145 10.88 -13.20 23.18
N ALA A 146 11.16 -12.16 23.98
CA ALA A 146 10.22 -11.07 24.27
C ALA A 146 9.76 -10.35 22.99
N ARG A 147 10.66 -10.16 22.02
CA ARG A 147 10.31 -9.57 20.72
C ARG A 147 9.41 -10.47 19.88
N ARG A 148 9.53 -11.81 20.00
CA ARG A 148 8.65 -12.78 19.33
C ARG A 148 7.26 -12.78 19.95
N LEU A 149 7.15 -12.84 21.28
CA LEU A 149 5.89 -12.76 22.01
C LEU A 149 5.12 -11.46 21.70
N LYS A 150 5.81 -10.31 21.65
CA LYS A 150 5.19 -9.03 21.27
C LYS A 150 4.66 -9.03 19.83
N ARG A 151 5.31 -9.74 18.90
CA ARG A 151 4.84 -9.91 17.51
C ARG A 151 3.61 -10.81 17.44
N GLU A 152 3.55 -11.87 18.22
CA GLU A 152 2.37 -12.75 18.28
C GLU A 152 1.17 -12.05 18.92
N GLN A 153 1.37 -11.33 20.02
CA GLN A 153 0.31 -10.54 20.64
C GLN A 153 -0.24 -9.47 19.69
N THR A 154 0.62 -8.80 18.92
CA THR A 154 0.17 -7.80 17.92
C THR A 154 -0.57 -8.43 16.75
N LYS A 155 -0.22 -9.66 16.33
CA LYS A 155 -1.00 -10.43 15.35
C LYS A 155 -2.37 -10.80 15.90
N MET A 156 -2.43 -11.39 17.10
CA MET A 156 -3.70 -11.76 17.75
C MET A 156 -4.62 -10.56 17.98
N ARG A 157 -4.08 -9.38 18.32
CA ARG A 157 -4.88 -8.14 18.42
C ARG A 157 -5.41 -7.68 17.06
N LYS A 158 -4.63 -7.80 15.98
CA LYS A 158 -5.08 -7.48 14.63
C LYS A 158 -6.15 -8.46 14.15
N ASP A 159 -6.00 -9.74 14.44
CA ASP A 159 -6.95 -10.77 14.04
C ASP A 159 -8.26 -10.66 14.83
N LYS A 160 -8.20 -10.39 16.14
CA LYS A 160 -9.39 -10.04 16.94
C LYS A 160 -10.09 -8.79 16.43
N LYS A 161 -9.34 -7.75 16.02
CA LYS A 161 -9.92 -6.51 15.45
C LYS A 161 -10.58 -6.77 14.09
N LYS A 162 -10.00 -7.62 13.25
CA LYS A 162 -10.60 -8.05 11.99
C LYS A 162 -11.87 -8.87 12.24
N PHE A 163 -11.85 -9.77 13.21
CA PHE A 163 -13.00 -10.58 13.59
C PHE A 163 -14.14 -9.73 14.18
N SER A 164 -13.85 -8.74 15.03
CA SER A 164 -14.87 -7.83 15.58
C SER A 164 -15.47 -6.89 14.55
N LEU A 165 -14.68 -6.47 13.55
CA LEU A 165 -15.19 -5.67 12.42
C LEU A 165 -16.15 -6.49 11.54
N ASN A 166 -15.84 -7.77 11.29
CA ASN A 166 -16.74 -8.66 10.55
C ASN A 166 -18.02 -8.98 11.34
N ALA A 167 -17.92 -9.21 12.66
CA ALA A 167 -19.10 -9.47 13.51
C ALA A 167 -20.03 -8.23 13.64
N SER A 168 -19.47 -7.01 13.61
CA SER A 168 -20.26 -5.78 13.63
C SER A 168 -21.04 -5.58 12.33
N GLN A 169 -20.47 -5.98 11.18
CA GLN A 169 -21.17 -5.95 9.88
C GLN A 169 -22.35 -6.93 9.82
N ASP A 170 -22.26 -8.09 10.48
CA ASP A 170 -23.41 -9.01 10.56
C ASP A 170 -24.53 -8.47 11.46
N SER A 171 -24.21 -7.79 12.57
CA SER A 171 -25.22 -7.24 13.47
C SER A 171 -26.06 -6.10 12.86
N ASP A 172 -25.47 -5.28 11.99
CA ASP A 172 -26.16 -4.17 11.31
C ASP A 172 -27.22 -4.67 10.29
N THR A 173 -26.97 -5.83 9.67
CA THR A 173 -27.96 -6.47 8.79
C THR A 173 -29.17 -7.03 9.55
N THR A 174 -29.02 -7.40 10.83
CA THR A 174 -30.13 -7.91 11.65
C THR A 174 -31.03 -6.81 12.20
N ILE A 175 -30.48 -5.63 12.50
CA ILE A 175 -31.25 -4.46 12.97
C ILE A 175 -32.09 -3.88 11.83
N SER A 176 -31.54 -3.81 10.60
CA SER A 176 -32.29 -3.31 9.44
C SER A 176 -33.47 -4.23 9.03
N LYS A 177 -33.33 -5.56 9.18
CA LYS A 177 -34.42 -6.52 8.95
C LYS A 177 -35.56 -6.34 9.96
N LYS A 178 -35.27 -6.19 11.26
CA LYS A 178 -36.30 -5.96 12.31
C LYS A 178 -37.08 -4.66 12.09
N HIS A 179 -36.44 -3.58 11.62
CA HIS A 179 -37.13 -2.32 11.33
C HIS A 179 -38.00 -2.41 10.06
N LYS A 180 -37.68 -3.30 9.13
CA LYS A 180 -38.49 -3.55 7.93
C LYS A 180 -39.76 -4.35 8.26
N ASP A 181 -39.63 -5.39 9.07
CA ASP A 181 -40.77 -6.24 9.50
C ASP A 181 -41.82 -5.47 10.32
N THR A 182 -41.40 -4.51 11.14
CA THR A 182 -42.32 -3.65 11.90
C THR A 182 -43.05 -2.63 11.02
N LYS A 183 -42.39 -2.12 9.96
CA LYS A 183 -43.00 -1.22 8.98
C LYS A 183 -44.03 -1.93 8.10
N ASP A 184 -43.76 -3.16 7.69
CA ASP A 184 -44.68 -3.95 6.87
C ASP A 184 -45.91 -4.41 7.67
N LYS A 185 -45.76 -4.76 8.97
CA LYS A 185 -46.90 -5.01 9.87
C LYS A 185 -47.80 -3.79 10.07
N ARG A 186 -47.24 -2.57 10.13
CA ARG A 186 -48.04 -1.32 10.21
C ARG A 186 -48.83 -1.05 8.93
N LYS A 187 -48.24 -1.33 7.76
CA LYS A 187 -48.93 -1.18 6.46
C LYS A 187 -50.06 -2.18 6.28
N ALA A 188 -49.86 -3.43 6.68
CA ALA A 188 -50.90 -4.46 6.64
C ALA A 188 -52.11 -4.11 7.52
N LYS A 189 -51.87 -3.61 8.75
CA LYS A 189 -52.95 -3.12 9.63
C LYS A 189 -53.71 -1.95 9.03
N LYS A 190 -53.02 -1.00 8.37
CA LYS A 190 -53.65 0.15 7.73
C LYS A 190 -54.51 -0.25 6.52
N ALA A 191 -54.06 -1.24 5.74
CA ALA A 191 -54.83 -1.78 4.62
C ALA A 191 -56.05 -2.60 5.07
N ALA A 192 -55.95 -3.33 6.18
CA ALA A 192 -57.09 -4.05 6.76
C ALA A 192 -58.16 -3.09 7.31
N ALA A 193 -57.75 -1.99 7.94
CA ALA A 193 -58.68 -0.97 8.45
C ALA A 193 -59.41 -0.20 7.33
N LEU A 194 -58.81 -0.08 6.13
CA LEU A 194 -59.47 0.54 4.99
C LEU A 194 -60.52 -0.37 4.35
N LYS A 195 -60.30 -1.69 4.39
CA LYS A 195 -61.22 -2.71 3.84
C LYS A 195 -62.41 -3.02 4.74
N SER A 196 -62.39 -2.61 6.00
CA SER A 196 -63.52 -2.76 6.93
C SER A 196 -64.50 -1.58 6.88
N HIS A 197 -64.24 -0.60 6.01
CA HIS A 197 -65.01 0.64 5.88
C HIS A 197 -65.69 0.79 4.51
N GLU A 198 -65.64 -0.26 3.70
CA GLU A 198 -66.28 -0.44 2.39
C GLU A 198 -67.31 -1.58 2.53
#